data_AF-A0A2N6ECQ7-F1
#
_entry.id   AF-A0A2N6ECQ7-F1
#
_cell.length_a   1.000
_cell.length_b   1.000
_cell.length_c   1.000
_cell.angle_alpha   90.00
_cell.angle_beta   90.00
_cell.angle_gamma   90.00
#
_symmetry.space_group_name_H-M   'P 1'
#
loop_
_entity.id
_entity.type
_entity.pdbx_description
1 polymer ?
#
loop_
_entity_poly.entity_id
_entity_poly.type
_entity_poly.pdbx_seq_one_letter_code
_entity_poly.pdbx_strand_id
1 'polypeptide(L)'
;MRVAVPYYGAMIRPGAGLERVYFLVDVDPAAGSFRNLGMHIWDSRAHPEFPTWLSRKGVQGLICGDDRPAYEGVLKKAGIWVRWGKAGDLEDLVGGMVRDRAA
;
A
#
# COMPACT_ATOMS: atom_id res chain seq x y z
N MET A 1 -11.24 -6.73 -1.15
CA MET A 1 -10.01 -6.47 -1.93
C MET A 1 -8.84 -6.34 -0.97
N ARG A 2 -7.60 -6.55 -1.39
CA ARG A 2 -6.44 -6.31 -0.53
C ARG A 2 -5.67 -5.07 -0.96
N VAL A 3 -5.33 -4.23 0.00
CA VAL A 3 -4.67 -2.93 -0.22
C VAL A 3 -3.40 -2.84 0.61
N ALA A 4 -2.36 -2.21 0.05
CA ALA A 4 -1.13 -1.87 0.74
C ALA A 4 -1.12 -0.38 1.13
N VAL A 5 -0.63 -0.10 2.33
CA VAL A 5 -0.41 1.25 2.87
C VAL A 5 1.01 1.32 3.41
N PRO A 6 1.90 2.17 2.88
CA PRO A 6 3.25 2.34 3.41
C PRO A 6 3.18 2.96 4.80
N TYR A 7 4.02 2.45 5.70
CA TYR A 7 4.22 3.05 7.02
C TYR A 7 5.43 3.99 7.00
N TYR A 8 5.19 5.25 7.36
CA TYR A 8 6.20 6.32 7.29
C TYR A 8 6.79 6.70 8.67
N GLY A 9 6.46 5.97 9.74
CA GLY A 9 6.80 6.35 11.12
C GLY A 9 8.30 6.41 11.45
N ALA A 10 8.67 7.34 12.34
CA ALA A 10 10.03 7.62 12.77
C ALA A 10 10.41 6.82 14.03
N MET A 11 10.94 5.61 13.86
CA MET A 11 11.66 4.92 14.94
C MET A 11 12.93 4.33 14.35
N ILE A 12 14.01 5.13 14.43
CA ILE A 12 15.42 4.80 14.14
C ILE A 12 15.62 3.91 12.90
N ARG A 13 15.94 4.51 11.75
CA ARG A 13 16.45 3.77 10.58
C ARG A 13 17.81 3.15 10.91
N PRO A 14 17.99 1.82 10.83
CA PRO A 14 19.32 1.25 10.62
C PRO A 14 19.75 1.63 9.19
N GLY A 15 20.98 2.09 9.04
CA GLY A 15 21.51 2.60 7.78
C GLY A 15 21.44 1.60 6.62
N ALA A 16 21.15 2.14 5.44
CA ALA A 16 21.29 1.54 4.10
C ALA A 16 20.32 0.40 3.72
N GLY A 17 19.17 0.80 3.16
CA GLY A 17 18.26 -0.08 2.41
C GLY A 17 16.91 0.60 2.18
N LEU A 18 16.21 0.28 1.08
CA LEU A 18 14.80 0.64 0.88
C LEU A 18 13.89 -0.37 1.60
N GLU A 19 14.27 -0.80 2.81
CA GLU A 19 13.40 -1.62 3.65
C GLU A 19 12.21 -0.75 4.04
N ARG A 20 11.08 -1.01 3.39
CA ARG A 20 9.86 -0.22 3.55
C ARG A 20 8.82 -1.12 4.21
N VAL A 21 8.31 -0.65 5.34
CA VAL A 21 7.23 -1.28 6.07
C VAL A 21 5.91 -0.93 5.35
N TYR A 22 5.07 -1.94 5.13
CA TYR A 22 3.75 -1.81 4.54
C TYR A 22 2.73 -2.53 5.41
N PHE A 23 1.61 -1.86 5.69
CA PHE A 23 0.42 -2.52 6.18
C PHE A 23 -0.39 -3.05 5.00
N LEU A 24 -0.67 -4.35 5.02
CA LEU A 24 -1.61 -4.98 4.10
C LEU A 24 -2.92 -5.22 4.83
N VAL A 25 -4.03 -4.84 4.21
CA VAL A 25 -5.37 -4.97 4.77
C VAL A 25 -6.34 -5.54 3.76
N ASP A 26 -7.25 -6.39 4.24
CA ASP A 26 -8.40 -6.83 3.47
C ASP A 26 -9.55 -5.86 3.70
N VAL A 27 -9.87 -5.08 2.68
CA VAL A 27 -10.97 -4.11 2.71
C VAL A 27 -12.24 -4.77 2.17
N ASP A 28 -13.32 -4.62 2.92
CA ASP A 28 -14.69 -4.91 2.50
C ASP A 28 -15.39 -3.59 2.12
N PRO A 29 -15.51 -3.28 0.82
CA PRO A 29 -16.09 -2.02 0.38
C PRO A 29 -17.59 -1.92 0.66
N ALA A 30 -18.29 -3.05 0.73
CA ALA A 30 -19.73 -3.07 0.97
C ALA A 30 -20.04 -2.78 2.45
N ALA A 31 -19.22 -3.31 3.35
CA ALA A 31 -19.34 -3.07 4.78
C ALA A 31 -18.62 -1.79 5.27
N GLY A 32 -17.82 -1.15 4.41
CA GLY A 32 -17.01 0.01 4.80
C GLY A 32 -15.99 -0.28 5.90
N SER A 33 -15.54 -1.53 6.00
CA SER A 33 -14.63 -1.99 7.06
C SER A 33 -13.41 -2.68 6.47
N PHE A 34 -12.39 -2.87 7.30
CA PHE A 34 -11.23 -3.69 6.95
C PHE A 34 -10.95 -4.72 8.03
N ARG A 35 -10.29 -5.81 7.60
CA ARG A 35 -9.85 -6.91 8.44
C ARG A 35 -8.46 -7.37 8.02
N ASN A 36 -7.89 -8.31 8.77
CA ASN A 36 -6.61 -8.95 8.46
C ASN A 36 -5.46 -7.95 8.27
N LEU A 37 -5.34 -6.98 9.19
CA LEU A 37 -4.21 -6.06 9.22
C LEU A 37 -2.91 -6.84 9.48
N GLY A 38 -2.02 -6.85 8.48
CA GLY A 38 -0.70 -7.47 8.56
C GLY A 38 0.41 -6.48 8.25
N MET A 39 1.46 -6.47 9.05
CA MET A 39 2.68 -5.71 8.76
C MET A 39 3.62 -6.56 7.90
N HIS A 40 4.10 -5.99 6.81
CA HIS A 40 5.01 -6.65 5.87
C HIS A 40 6.18 -5.74 5.53
N ILE A 41 7.37 -6.30 5.52
CA ILE A 41 8.58 -5.59 5.14
C ILE A 41 8.92 -5.98 3.71
N TRP A 42 9.07 -4.97 2.84
CA TRP A 42 9.64 -5.17 1.53
C TRP A 42 11.15 -5.00 1.60
N ASP A 43 11.89 -6.07 1.35
CA ASP A 43 13.34 -6.02 1.15
C ASP A 43 13.65 -6.04 -0.35
N SER A 44 14.20 -4.93 -0.85
CA SER A 44 14.63 -4.79 -2.25
C SER A 44 15.77 -5.74 -2.66
N ARG A 45 16.55 -6.28 -1.72
CA ARG A 45 17.62 -7.25 -2.01
C ARG A 45 17.04 -8.64 -2.29
N ALA A 46 16.07 -9.07 -1.49
CA ALA A 46 15.35 -10.33 -1.70
C ALA A 46 14.30 -10.24 -2.83
N HIS A 47 13.68 -9.08 -3.00
CA HIS A 47 12.58 -8.83 -3.93
C HIS A 47 12.81 -7.52 -4.70
N PRO A 48 13.66 -7.53 -5.74
CA PRO A 48 14.03 -6.30 -6.46
C PRO A 48 12.83 -5.63 -7.15
N GLU A 49 11.84 -6.42 -7.55
CA GLU A 49 10.64 -5.92 -8.21
C GLU A 49 9.51 -5.66 -7.21
N PHE A 50 9.33 -4.39 -6.84
CA PHE A 50 8.26 -3.97 -5.93
C PHE A 50 6.84 -4.37 -6.40
N PRO A 51 6.45 -4.16 -7.68
CA PRO A 51 5.11 -4.56 -8.14
C PRO A 51 4.89 -6.07 -8.03
N THR A 52 5.90 -6.87 -8.39
CA THR A 52 5.86 -8.34 -8.29
C THR A 52 5.67 -8.78 -6.83
N TRP A 53 6.35 -8.13 -5.88
CA TRP A 53 6.20 -8.42 -4.46
C TRP A 53 4.77 -8.14 -3.96
N LEU A 54 4.16 -7.03 -4.37
CA LEU A 54 2.77 -6.70 -4.05
C LEU A 54 1.78 -7.72 -4.65
N SER A 55 1.94 -8.04 -5.94
CA SER A 55 1.06 -8.99 -6.63
C SER A 55 1.09 -10.38 -6.00
N ARG A 56 2.27 -10.87 -5.60
CA ARG A 56 2.42 -12.16 -4.88
C ARG A 56 1.68 -12.18 -3.54
N LYS A 57 1.41 -11.02 -2.94
CA LYS A 57 0.65 -10.89 -1.69
C LYS A 57 -0.85 -10.66 -1.92
N GLY A 58 -1.29 -10.70 -3.18
CA GLY A 58 -2.68 -10.49 -3.58
C GLY A 58 -3.11 -9.03 -3.49
N VAL A 59 -2.17 -8.09 -3.39
CA VAL A 59 -2.47 -6.66 -3.32
C VAL A 59 -3.01 -6.19 -4.67
N GLN A 60 -4.16 -5.51 -4.63
CA GLN A 60 -4.84 -4.94 -5.79
C GLN A 60 -4.74 -3.41 -5.82
N GLY A 61 -4.34 -2.80 -4.71
CA GLY A 61 -4.26 -1.35 -4.57
C GLY A 61 -3.17 -0.88 -3.63
N LEU A 62 -2.65 0.32 -3.88
CA LEU A 62 -1.68 1.01 -3.03
C LEU A 62 -2.20 2.40 -2.68
N ILE A 63 -2.26 2.74 -1.39
CA ILE A 63 -2.59 4.10 -0.93
C ILE A 63 -1.33 4.69 -0.33
N CYS A 64 -0.85 5.80 -0.89
CA CYS A 64 0.48 6.34 -0.65
C CYS A 64 0.40 7.84 -0.35
N GLY A 65 1.17 8.29 0.64
CA GLY A 65 1.31 9.71 0.99
C GLY A 65 2.29 10.44 0.06
N ASP A 66 3.37 9.75 -0.33
CA ASP A 66 4.32 10.28 -1.31
C ASP A 66 3.76 10.23 -2.72
N ASP A 67 4.09 11.20 -3.56
CA ASP A 67 3.90 11.11 -5.01
C ASP A 67 5.15 10.51 -5.67
N ARG A 68 4.96 9.41 -6.42
CA ARG A 68 6.03 8.69 -7.13
C ARG A 68 5.55 8.27 -8.53
N PRO A 69 5.36 9.22 -9.47
CA PRO A 69 4.79 8.94 -10.79
C PRO A 69 5.56 7.89 -11.60
N ALA A 70 6.87 7.79 -11.37
CA ALA A 70 7.73 6.79 -12.00
C ALA A 70 7.28 5.33 -11.75
N TYR A 71 6.56 5.07 -10.65
CA TYR A 71 6.05 3.74 -10.32
C TYR A 71 4.65 3.47 -10.89
N GLU A 72 3.94 4.48 -11.37
CA GLU A 72 2.54 4.34 -11.77
C GLU A 72 2.37 3.40 -12.96
N GLY A 73 3.22 3.53 -13.99
CA GLY A 73 3.18 2.67 -15.16
C GLY A 73 3.44 1.19 -14.83
N VAL A 74 4.39 0.91 -13.93
CA VAL A 74 4.74 -0.47 -13.57
C VAL A 74 3.72 -1.11 -12.62
N LEU A 75 3.15 -0.33 -11.68
CA LEU A 75 2.08 -0.79 -10.79
C LEU A 75 0.78 -1.06 -11.57
N LYS A 76 0.41 -0.17 -12.49
CA LYS A 76 -0.76 -0.34 -13.34
C LYS A 76 -0.65 -1.59 -14.22
N LYS A 77 0.52 -1.85 -14.81
CA LYS A 77 0.78 -3.08 -15.58
C LYS A 77 0.65 -4.35 -14.72
N ALA A 78 0.95 -4.27 -13.44
CA ALA A 78 0.78 -5.37 -12.48
C ALA A 78 -0.68 -5.52 -11.98
N GLY A 79 -1.63 -4.72 -12.51
CA GLY A 79 -3.03 -4.73 -12.06
C GLY A 79 -3.26 -4.02 -10.72
N ILE A 80 -2.30 -3.22 -10.27
CA ILE A 80 -2.35 -2.51 -8.98
C ILE A 80 -2.72 -1.06 -9.25
N TRP A 81 -3.87 -0.62 -8.73
CA TRP A 81 -4.23 0.80 -8.76
C TRP A 81 -3.49 1.56 -7.66
N VAL A 82 -3.28 2.87 -7.85
CA VAL A 82 -2.56 3.70 -6.87
C VAL A 82 -3.36 4.96 -6.55
N ARG A 83 -3.34 5.36 -5.28
CA ARG A 83 -3.86 6.65 -4.80
C ARG A 83 -2.73 7.40 -4.12
N TRP A 84 -2.26 8.46 -4.75
CA TRP A 84 -1.18 9.33 -4.26
C TRP A 84 -1.69 10.45 -3.37
N GLY A 85 -0.78 11.07 -2.60
CA GLY A 85 -1.05 12.28 -1.82
C GLY A 85 -2.08 12.10 -0.70
N LYS A 86 -2.31 10.86 -0.24
CA LYS A 86 -3.27 10.59 0.85
C LYS A 86 -2.52 10.59 2.19
N ALA A 87 -3.04 11.35 3.15
CA ALA A 87 -2.53 11.43 4.51
C ALA A 87 -3.66 11.10 5.50
N GLY A 88 -3.30 10.55 6.66
CA GLY A 88 -4.23 10.07 7.68
C GLY A 88 -3.71 8.77 8.29
N ASP A 89 -4.42 8.28 9.29
CA ASP A 89 -4.18 6.93 9.79
C ASP A 89 -4.76 5.87 8.84
N LEU A 90 -4.60 4.58 9.19
CA LEU A 90 -5.07 3.50 8.35
C LEU A 90 -6.59 3.51 8.15
N GLU A 91 -7.35 3.92 9.18
CA GLU A 91 -8.81 3.98 9.13
C GLU A 91 -9.27 5.11 8.20
N ASP A 92 -8.63 6.29 8.29
CA ASP A 92 -8.86 7.43 7.40
C ASP A 92 -8.61 7.07 5.94
N LEU A 93 -7.46 6.45 5.67
CA LEU A 93 -7.00 6.12 4.32
C LEU A 93 -7.91 5.08 3.66
N VAL A 94 -8.27 4.02 4.40
CA VAL A 94 -9.16 2.96 3.91
C VAL A 94 -10.60 3.47 3.82
N GLY A 95 -11.08 4.23 4.81
CA GLY A 95 -12.42 4.82 4.81
C GLY A 95 -12.62 5.79 3.64
N GLY A 96 -11.64 6.65 3.37
CA GLY A 96 -11.64 7.51 2.19
C GLY A 96 -11.65 6.72 0.88
N MET A 97 -10.93 5.60 0.82
CA MET A 97 -10.96 4.71 -0.35
C MET A 97 -12.36 4.14 -0.64
N VAL A 98 -13.07 3.70 0.40
CA VAL A 98 -14.43 3.15 0.24
C VAL A 98 -15.40 4.23 -0.24
N ARG A 99 -15.36 5.43 0.36
CA ARG A 99 -16.28 6.54 0.01
C ARG A 99 -16.13 6.98 -1.44
N ASP A 100 -14.90 7.14 -1.92
CA ASP A 100 -14.59 7.55 -3.30
C ASP A 100 -15.01 6.51 -4.36
N ARG A 101 -15.40 5.30 -3.96
CA ARG A 101 -15.85 4.23 -4.87
C ARG A 101 -17.38 4.11 -4.96
N ALA A 102 -18.09 4.78 -4.05
CA ALA A 102 -19.55 4.84 -4.01
C ALA A 102 -20.12 6.09 -4.71
N ALA A 103 -19.25 7.01 -5.12
CA ALA A 103 -19.54 8.19 -5.94
C ALA A 103 -19.20 7.91 -7.41
#